data_AF-A0A6S7JQI0-F1
#
_entry.id   AF-A0A6S7JQI0-F1
#
_cell.length_a   1.000
_cell.length_b   1.000
_cell.length_c   1.000
_cell.angle_alpha   90.00
_cell.angle_beta   90.00
_cell.angle_gamma   90.00
#
_symmetry.space_group_name_H-M   'P 1'
#
loop_
_entity.id
_entity.type
_entity.pdbx_description
1 polymer ?
#
loop_
_entity_poly.entity_id
_entity_poly.type
_entity_poly.pdbx_seq_one_letter_code
_entity_poly.pdbx_strand_id
1 'polypeptide(L)'
;DNVLKTLRHLNVSKGAGLDKIPAKMLRIAADIIAPSLTYIFNLSLSTGVFVESWKYAKVIPIYKEGNKRTLGNYNQYQFYR
;
A
#
# COMPACT_ATOMS: atom_id res chain seq x y z
N ASP A 1 -1.29 -15.65 -10.97
CA ASP A 1 -0.55 -16.16 -9.79
C ASP A 1 0.12 -15.11 -8.90
N ASN A 2 0.86 -14.13 -9.46
CA ASN A 2 1.64 -13.20 -8.64
C ASN A 2 0.79 -12.29 -7.72
N VAL A 3 -0.35 -11.78 -8.22
CA VAL A 3 -1.27 -10.92 -7.44
C VAL A 3 -1.87 -11.67 -6.24
N LEU A 4 -2.43 -12.86 -6.47
CA LEU A 4 -3.02 -13.67 -5.40
C LEU A 4 -1.99 -14.03 -4.33
N LYS A 5 -0.79 -14.46 -4.74
CA LYS A 5 0.31 -14.76 -3.81
C LYS A 5 0.65 -13.52 -2.99
N THR A 6 0.74 -12.34 -3.60
CA THR A 6 1.04 -11.09 -2.92
C THR A 6 -0.03 -10.74 -1.87
N LEU A 7 -1.32 -10.85 -2.22
CA LEU A 7 -2.43 -10.59 -1.30
C LEU A 7 -2.43 -11.53 -0.10
N ARG A 8 -2.13 -12.82 -0.31
CA ARG A 8 -2.04 -13.82 0.76
C ARG A 8 -0.88 -13.56 1.74
N HIS A 9 0.20 -12.93 1.26
CA HIS A 9 1.40 -12.64 2.04
C HIS A 9 1.51 -11.16 2.47
N LEU A 10 0.42 -10.39 2.45
CA LEU A 10 0.40 -9.04 3.03
C LEU A 10 0.91 -9.07 4.48
N ASN A 11 1.24 -7.92 5.08
CA ASN A 11 1.46 -7.87 6.53
C ASN A 11 0.21 -7.30 7.20
N VAL A 12 -0.52 -8.12 7.97
CA VAL A 12 -1.75 -7.68 8.66
C VAL A 12 -1.49 -6.69 9.80
N SER A 13 -0.27 -6.59 10.31
CA SER A 13 0.06 -5.63 11.37
C SER A 13 0.24 -4.20 10.85
N LYS A 14 0.31 -4.01 9.53
CA LYS A 14 0.33 -2.67 8.95
C LYS A 14 -1.05 -2.03 8.99
N GLY A 15 -1.07 -0.73 9.29
CA GLY A 15 -2.28 0.07 9.22
C GLY A 15 -2.85 0.13 7.81
N ALA A 16 -4.13 0.51 7.72
CA ALA A 16 -4.80 0.69 6.44
C ALA A 16 -4.16 1.82 5.62
N GLY A 17 -4.23 1.69 4.30
CA GLY A 17 -3.78 2.70 3.35
C GLY A 17 -4.70 3.93 3.33
N LEU A 18 -4.55 4.77 2.31
CA LEU A 18 -5.42 5.93 2.09
C LEU A 18 -6.89 5.55 1.88
N ASP A 19 -7.12 4.34 1.37
CA ASP A 19 -8.43 3.73 1.15
C ASP A 19 -9.14 3.28 2.44
N LYS A 20 -8.44 3.30 3.59
CA LYS A 20 -8.91 2.82 4.89
C LYS A 20 -9.27 1.33 4.90
N ILE A 21 -8.80 0.55 3.92
CA ILE A 21 -9.02 -0.89 3.85
C ILE A 21 -7.88 -1.60 4.61
N PRO A 22 -8.18 -2.38 5.67
CA PRO A 22 -7.15 -3.11 6.39
C PRO A 22 -6.53 -4.22 5.54
N ALA A 23 -5.21 -4.42 5.65
CA ALA A 23 -4.51 -5.51 4.97
C ALA A 23 -5.08 -6.91 5.31
N LYS A 24 -5.66 -7.06 6.51
CA LYS A 24 -6.38 -8.28 6.91
C LYS A 24 -7.60 -8.56 6.02
N MET A 25 -8.37 -7.53 5.67
CA MET A 25 -9.55 -7.66 4.82
C MET A 25 -9.15 -8.06 3.40
N LEU A 26 -8.11 -7.42 2.85
CA LEU A 26 -7.56 -7.77 1.54
C LEU A 26 -7.07 -9.21 1.47
N ARG A 27 -6.48 -9.72 2.55
CA ARG A 27 -6.05 -11.12 2.64
C ARG A 27 -7.23 -12.10 2.65
N ILE A 28 -8.27 -11.80 3.42
CA ILE A 28 -9.48 -12.63 3.50
C ILE A 28 -10.18 -12.68 2.14
N ALA A 29 -10.27 -11.53 1.46
CA ALA A 29 -10.92 -11.42 0.15
C ALA A 29 -10.02 -11.80 -1.04
N ALA A 30 -8.80 -12.29 -0.79
CA ALA A 30 -7.76 -12.41 -1.81
C ALA A 30 -8.20 -13.22 -3.04
N ASP A 31 -8.87 -14.35 -2.83
CA ASP A 31 -9.34 -15.21 -3.91
C ASP A 31 -10.42 -14.55 -4.78
N ILE A 32 -11.23 -13.67 -4.19
CA ILE A 32 -12.32 -12.97 -4.88
C ILE A 32 -11.77 -11.77 -5.67
N ILE A 33 -10.84 -11.00 -5.08
CA ILE A 33 -10.37 -9.74 -5.67
C ILE A 33 -9.18 -9.92 -6.61
N ALA A 34 -8.41 -11.01 -6.48
CA ALA A 34 -7.21 -11.22 -7.29
C ALA A 34 -7.46 -11.22 -8.80
N PRO A 35 -8.55 -11.82 -9.35
CA PRO A 35 -8.83 -11.76 -10.79
C PRO A 35 -9.03 -10.33 -11.28
N SER A 36 -9.87 -9.55 -10.58
CA SER A 36 -10.16 -8.16 -10.92
C SER A 36 -8.93 -7.27 -10.87
N LEU A 37 -8.12 -7.40 -9.81
CA LEU A 37 -6.87 -6.64 -9.68
C LEU A 37 -5.86 -7.03 -10.77
N THR A 38 -5.75 -8.32 -11.09
CA THR A 38 -4.85 -8.79 -12.16
C THR A 38 -5.25 -8.19 -13.51
N TYR A 39 -6.55 -8.16 -13.81
CA TYR A 39 -7.06 -7.52 -15.02
C TYR A 39 -6.70 -6.03 -15.09
N ILE A 40 -6.95 -5.28 -14.01
CA ILE A 40 -6.65 -3.84 -13.95
C ILE A 40 -5.15 -3.59 -14.12
N PHE A 41 -4.29 -4.35 -13.45
CA PHE A 41 -2.84 -4.20 -13.60
C PHE A 41 -2.38 -4.46 -15.03
N ASN A 42 -2.85 -5.54 -15.65
CA ASN A 42 -2.47 -5.88 -17.02
C ASN A 42 -2.96 -4.80 -18.00
N LEU A 43 -4.16 -4.27 -17.79
CA LEU A 43 -4.70 -3.17 -18.59
C LEU A 43 -3.88 -1.88 -18.41
N SER A 44 -3.50 -1.53 -17.18
CA SER A 44 -2.65 -0.37 -16.92
C SER A 44 -1.27 -0.51 -17.54
N LEU A 45 -0.67 -1.70 -17.50
CA LEU A 45 0.63 -1.97 -18.12
C LEU A 45 0.57 -1.90 -19.64
N SER A 46 -0.51 -2.38 -20.28
CA SER A 46 -0.64 -2.36 -21.74
C SER A 46 -1.01 -0.99 -22.29
N THR A 47 -1.80 -0.21 -21.57
CA THR A 47 -2.29 1.10 -22.01
C THR A 47 -1.42 2.27 -21.52
N GLY A 48 -0.60 2.05 -20.49
CA GLY A 48 0.10 3.13 -19.78
C GLY A 48 -0.82 4.00 -18.91
N VAL A 49 -2.09 3.63 -18.74
CA VAL A 49 -3.08 4.41 -17.99
C VAL A 49 -3.26 3.80 -16.59
N PHE A 50 -3.05 4.61 -15.56
CA PHE A 50 -3.12 4.19 -14.16
C PHE A 50 -4.33 4.78 -13.45
N VAL A 51 -4.89 4.02 -12.50
CA VAL A 51 -5.96 4.48 -11.61
C VAL A 51 -5.48 5.69 -10.82
N GLU A 52 -6.24 6.79 -10.86
CA GLU A 52 -5.83 8.06 -10.24
C GLU A 52 -5.58 7.92 -8.73
N SER A 53 -6.45 7.19 -8.03
CA SER A 53 -6.32 6.96 -6.58
C SER A 53 -5.05 6.22 -6.18
N TRP A 54 -4.45 5.42 -7.08
CA TRP A 54 -3.23 4.67 -6.82
C TRP A 54 -1.95 5.51 -6.97
N LYS A 55 -2.06 6.73 -7.51
CA LYS A 55 -0.92 7.65 -7.67
C LYS A 55 -0.58 8.40 -6.38
N TYR A 56 -1.49 8.40 -5.41
CA TYR A 56 -1.31 9.09 -4.14
C TYR A 56 -0.78 8.14 -3.06
N ALA A 57 0.11 8.65 -2.20
CA ALA A 57 0.59 7.94 -1.02
C ALA A 57 0.63 8.88 0.18
N LYS A 58 0.34 8.36 1.38
CA LYS A 58 0.49 9.14 2.61
C LYS A 58 1.91 9.00 3.14
N VAL A 59 2.59 10.13 3.29
CA VAL A 59 3.91 10.21 3.92
C VAL A 59 3.73 10.63 5.38
N ILE A 60 4.11 9.76 6.31
CA ILE A 60 4.15 10.10 7.74
C ILE A 60 5.62 10.07 8.19
N PRO A 61 6.16 11.19 8.70
CA PRO A 61 7.50 11.21 9.24
C PRO A 61 7.53 10.43 10.57
N ILE A 62 8.42 9.45 10.67
CA ILE A 62 8.71 8.74 11.92
C ILE A 62 9.85 9.46 12.61
N TYR A 63 9.60 9.84 13.86
CA TYR A 63 10.62 10.33 14.74
C TYR A 63 11.44 9.16 15.30
N LYS A 64 12.77 9.19 15.13
CA LYS A 64 13.65 8.10 15.58
C LYS A 64 14.13 8.23 17.01
N GLU A 65 14.48 9.44 17.48
CA GLU A 65 14.89 9.81 18.86
C GLU A 65 15.49 11.25 18.85
N GLY A 66 15.73 11.88 20.01
CA GLY A 66 16.33 13.23 20.13
C GLY A 66 15.37 14.40 20.44
N ASN A 67 15.65 15.64 20.03
CA ASN A 67 14.68 16.74 20.20
C ASN A 67 13.67 16.72 19.05
N LYS A 68 12.36 16.72 19.35
CA LYS A 68 11.27 16.75 18.36
C LYS A 68 11.28 18.00 17.46
N ARG A 69 12.01 19.05 17.88
CA ARG A 69 12.15 20.32 17.14
C ARG A 69 13.30 20.35 16.13
N THR A 70 14.17 19.35 16.09
CA THR A 70 15.29 19.31 15.14
C THR A 70 14.91 18.51 13.90
N LEU A 71 14.88 19.15 12.72
CA LEU A 71 14.49 18.52 11.44
C LEU A 71 15.30 17.25 11.12
N GLY A 72 16.58 17.20 11.53
CA GLY A 72 17.50 16.07 11.27
C GLY A 72 17.17 14.76 11.99
N ASN A 73 16.15 14.73 12.86
CA ASN A 73 15.76 13.53 13.62
C ASN A 73 14.65 12.69 12.95
N TYR A 74 14.16 13.13 11.78
CA TYR A 74 13.16 12.42 10.97
C TYR A 74 13.82 11.70 9.79
N ASN A 75 14.47 10.58 10.05
CA ASN A 75 15.21 9.83 9.02
C ASN A 75 14.42 8.67 8.40
N GLN A 76 13.16 8.46 8.79
CA GLN A 76 12.32 7.41 8.22
C GLN A 76 10.93 7.93 7.88
N TYR A 77 10.56 7.81 6.61
CA TYR A 77 9.19 7.99 6.15
C TYR A 77 8.50 6.63 6.20
N GLN A 78 7.36 6.51 6.91
CA GLN A 78 6.44 5.41 6.60
C GLN A 78 5.55 5.84 5.44
N PHE A 79 5.68 5.13 4.34
CA PHE A 79 4.71 5.16 3.26
C PHE A 79 3.57 4.22 3.65
N TYR A 80 2.38 4.78 3.82
CA TYR A 80 1.16 3.99 3.70
C TYR A 80 0.86 3.94 2.20
N ARG A 81 1.11 2.77 1.60
CA ARG A 81 0.58 2.39 0.29
C ARG A 81 -0.81 1.82 0.49
#